data_AF-A0A151X5Y4-F1
#
_entry.id   AF-A0A151X5Y4-F1
#
_cell.length_a   1.000
_cell.length_b   1.000
_cell.length_c   1.000
_cell.angle_alpha   90.00
_cell.angle_beta   90.00
_cell.angle_gamma   90.00
#
_symmetry.space_group_name_H-M   'P 1'
#
loop_
_entity.id
_entity.type
_entity.pdbx_description
1 polymer ?
#
loop_
_entity_poly.entity_id
_entity_poly.type
_entity_poly.pdbx_seq_one_letter_code
_entity_poly.pdbx_strand_id
1 'polypeptide(L)'
;MYAAAGRYMKKSEGFVRKWVKRYNETKNVDDLPERGTRRSTTKKDDKAIIKIFEKNPGCSLRRAKNLLLKKGIDVSLNIIRQRLLDSEYG
;
A
#
# COMPACT_ATOMS: atom_id res chain seq x y z
N MET A 1 -35.50 -0.05 4.86
CA MET A 1 -34.78 1.24 4.72
C MET A 1 -33.60 1.17 3.75
N TYR A 2 -32.84 0.06 3.68
CA TYR A 2 -31.65 -0.04 2.82
C TYR A 2 -31.94 -0.32 1.32
N ALA A 3 -33.11 -0.89 1.00
CA ALA A 3 -33.52 -1.16 -0.39
C ALA A 3 -33.61 0.09 -1.28
N ALA A 4 -34.09 1.22 -0.75
CA ALA A 4 -34.20 2.48 -1.49
C ALA A 4 -32.81 3.05 -1.86
N ALA A 5 -31.89 3.07 -0.88
CA ALA A 5 -30.50 3.45 -1.10
C ALA A 5 -29.79 2.49 -2.08
N GLY A 6 -30.06 1.18 -1.98
CA GLY A 6 -29.52 0.19 -2.92
C GLY A 6 -29.95 0.45 -4.36
N ARG A 7 -31.24 0.75 -4.58
CA ARG A 7 -31.76 1.13 -5.91
C ARG A 7 -31.10 2.41 -6.43
N TYR A 8 -30.99 3.44 -5.60
CA TYR A 8 -30.35 4.71 -5.97
C TYR A 8 -28.88 4.51 -6.40
N MET A 9 -28.12 3.72 -5.63
CA MET A 9 -26.69 3.47 -5.88
C MET A 9 -26.42 2.36 -6.91
N LYS A 10 -27.47 1.70 -7.44
CA LYS A 10 -27.38 0.49 -8.28
C LYS A 10 -26.53 -0.62 -7.63
N LYS A 11 -26.74 -0.86 -6.33
CA LYS A 11 -26.09 -1.91 -5.55
C LYS A 11 -27.12 -2.76 -4.81
N SER A 12 -26.73 -3.96 -4.39
CA SER A 12 -27.62 -4.83 -3.61
C SER A 12 -27.89 -4.25 -2.22
N GLU A 13 -29.07 -4.55 -1.66
CA GLU A 13 -29.42 -4.14 -0.31
C GLU A 13 -28.40 -4.67 0.73
N GLY A 14 -27.92 -5.90 0.53
CA GLY A 14 -26.88 -6.49 1.37
C GLY A 14 -25.56 -5.72 1.34
N PHE A 15 -25.17 -5.17 0.17
CA PHE A 15 -24.00 -4.31 0.06
C PHE A 15 -24.19 -3.03 0.89
N VAL A 16 -25.32 -2.34 0.73
CA VAL A 16 -25.63 -1.11 1.50
C VAL A 16 -25.64 -1.39 3.00
N ARG A 17 -26.28 -2.48 3.44
CA ARG A 17 -26.31 -2.87 4.86
C ARG A 17 -24.90 -3.10 5.41
N LYS A 18 -24.01 -3.75 4.65
CA LYS A 18 -22.61 -3.99 5.06
C LYS A 18 -21.84 -2.69 5.24
N TRP A 19 -22.00 -1.74 4.33
CA TRP A 19 -21.35 -0.42 4.40
C TRP A 19 -21.87 0.42 5.56
N VAL A 20 -23.18 0.45 5.79
CA VAL A 20 -23.76 1.16 6.94
C VAL A 20 -23.29 0.57 8.27
N LYS A 21 -23.25 -0.77 8.38
CA LYS A 21 -22.73 -1.43 9.58
C LYS A 21 -21.27 -1.05 9.84
N ARG A 22 -20.42 -1.12 8.80
CA ARG A 22 -19.01 -0.72 8.86
C ARG A 22 -18.86 0.73 9.33
N TYR A 23 -19.61 1.65 8.74
CA TYR A 23 -19.58 3.06 9.14
C TYR A 23 -20.00 3.26 10.59
N ASN A 24 -21.01 2.54 11.07
CA ASN A 24 -21.44 2.67 12.46
C ASN A 24 -20.35 2.23 13.46
N GLU A 25 -19.57 1.21 13.10
CA GLU A 25 -18.47 0.69 13.92
C GLU A 25 -17.22 1.58 13.85
N THR A 26 -16.78 1.98 12.66
CA THR A 26 -15.49 2.68 12.47
C THR A 26 -15.62 4.18 12.26
N LYS A 27 -16.84 4.70 12.12
CA LYS A 27 -17.14 6.09 11.70
C LYS A 27 -16.38 6.52 10.44
N ASN A 28 -15.98 5.54 9.64
CA ASN A 28 -15.17 5.72 8.44
C ASN A 28 -15.59 4.68 7.39
N VAL A 29 -15.70 5.12 6.15
CA VAL A 29 -16.00 4.32 4.95
C VAL A 29 -14.80 4.16 4.02
N ASP A 30 -13.69 4.86 4.28
CA ASP A 30 -12.45 4.75 3.53
C ASP A 30 -11.86 3.35 3.67
N ASP A 31 -11.10 2.94 2.64
CA ASP A 31 -10.28 1.76 2.75
C ASP A 31 -9.21 1.98 3.81
N LEU A 32 -9.06 1.00 4.70
CA LEU A 32 -7.99 1.03 5.69
C LEU A 32 -6.64 1.08 4.97
N PRO A 33 -5.64 1.78 5.53
CA PRO A 33 -4.30 1.86 4.93
C PRO A 33 -3.62 0.49 4.79
N GLU A 34 -4.12 -0.54 5.49
CA GLU A 34 -3.64 -1.92 5.43
C GLU A 34 -4.50 -2.83 4.55
N ARG A 35 -5.55 -2.31 3.88
CA ARG A 35 -6.30 -3.10 2.89
C ARG A 35 -5.48 -3.27 1.62
N GLY A 36 -4.93 -4.47 1.45
CA GLY A 36 -4.12 -4.86 0.29
C GLY A 36 -3.23 -6.06 0.63
N THR A 37 -2.37 -6.45 -0.31
CA THR A 37 -1.36 -7.49 -0.06
C THR A 37 -0.41 -7.00 1.04
N ARG A 38 -0.24 -7.81 2.10
CA ARG A 38 0.64 -7.48 3.22
C ARG A 38 2.03 -7.16 2.69
N ARG A 39 2.53 -5.95 2.97
CA ARG A 39 3.85 -5.51 2.54
C ARG A 39 4.90 -6.42 3.18
N SER A 40 5.82 -6.95 2.38
CA SER A 40 6.96 -7.74 2.86
C SER A 40 8.05 -6.86 3.50
N THR A 41 8.02 -5.56 3.24
CA THR A 41 8.97 -4.58 3.78
C THR A 41 8.35 -3.76 4.90
N THR A 42 9.18 -3.40 5.87
CA THR A 42 8.80 -2.45 6.93
C THR A 42 9.00 -1.00 6.46
N LYS A 43 8.41 -0.02 7.16
CA LYS A 43 8.65 1.41 6.90
C LYS A 43 10.15 1.79 6.99
N LYS A 44 10.91 1.09 7.83
CA LYS A 44 12.36 1.30 7.98
C LYS A 44 13.12 0.80 6.74
N ASP A 45 12.70 -0.32 6.19
CA ASP A 45 13.28 -0.88 4.97
C ASP A 45 12.99 0.01 3.77
N ASP A 46 11.75 0.49 3.64
CA ASP A 46 11.34 1.42 2.59
C ASP A 46 12.20 2.70 2.62
N LYS A 47 12.42 3.26 3.81
CA LYS A 47 13.31 4.42 4.00
C LYS A 47 14.77 4.11 3.62
N ALA A 48 15.24 2.89 3.91
CA ALA A 48 16.59 2.47 3.52
C ALA A 48 16.72 2.31 2.00
N ILE A 49 15.67 1.85 1.32
CA ILE A 49 15.59 1.77 -0.15
C ILE A 49 15.70 3.17 -0.74
N ILE A 50 14.81 4.09 -0.36
CA ILE A 50 14.75 5.46 -0.91
C ILE A 50 16.09 6.18 -0.72
N LYS A 51 16.69 6.09 0.47
CA LYS A 51 17.97 6.73 0.80
C LYS A 51 19.15 6.28 -0.07
N ILE A 52 19.11 5.09 -0.66
CA ILE A 52 20.15 4.63 -1.60
C ILE A 52 20.09 5.45 -2.89
N PHE A 53 18.88 5.72 -3.39
CA PHE A 53 18.65 6.43 -4.64
C PHE A 53 18.72 7.95 -4.47
N GLU A 54 18.36 8.49 -3.30
CA GLU A 54 18.63 9.91 -2.97
C GLU A 54 20.12 10.23 -2.99
N LYS A 55 20.96 9.35 -2.43
CA LYS A 55 22.42 9.53 -2.38
C LYS A 55 23.11 9.28 -3.72
N ASN A 56 22.53 8.41 -4.54
CA ASN A 56 23.07 8.05 -5.84
C ASN A 56 21.92 7.79 -6.82
N PRO A 57 21.39 8.83 -7.48
CA PRO A 57 20.25 8.71 -8.40
C PRO A 57 20.50 7.74 -9.56
N GLY A 58 21.76 7.59 -10.00
CA GLY A 58 22.16 6.65 -11.05
C GLY A 58 22.38 5.21 -10.58
N CYS A 59 22.06 4.87 -9.33
CA CYS A 59 22.23 3.52 -8.81
C CYS A 59 21.32 2.53 -9.53
N SER A 60 21.87 1.41 -10.02
CA SER A 60 21.04 0.37 -10.63
C SER A 60 20.30 -0.45 -9.57
N LEU A 61 19.11 -0.96 -9.92
CA LEU A 61 18.30 -1.80 -9.02
C LEU A 61 19.07 -3.03 -8.51
N ARG A 62 19.89 -3.66 -9.37
CA ARG A 62 20.74 -4.81 -8.99
C ARG A 62 21.76 -4.42 -7.93
N ARG A 63 22.41 -3.26 -8.09
CA ARG A 63 23.39 -2.75 -7.14
C ARG A 63 22.72 -2.39 -5.81
N ALA A 64 21.55 -1.75 -5.85
CA ALA A 64 20.76 -1.44 -4.67
C ALA A 64 20.36 -2.72 -3.90
N LYS A 65 19.91 -3.77 -4.59
CA LYS A 65 19.60 -5.07 -3.97
C LYS A 65 20.81 -5.62 -3.20
N ASN A 66 21.99 -5.64 -3.81
CA ASN A 66 23.19 -6.14 -3.14
C ASN A 66 23.59 -5.30 -1.92
N LEU A 67 23.36 -3.98 -1.97
CA LEU A 67 23.60 -3.09 -0.82
C LEU A 67 22.60 -3.31 0.32
N LEU A 68 21.35 -3.60 -0.01
CA LEU A 68 20.29 -3.90 0.97
C LEU A 68 20.52 -5.28 1.62
N LEU A 69 20.92 -6.27 0.83
CA LEU A 69 21.25 -7.60 1.34
C LEU A 69 22.41 -7.55 2.33
N LYS A 70 23.45 -6.74 2.07
CA LYS A 70 24.55 -6.49 3.03
C LYS A 70 24.09 -5.84 4.34
N LYS A 71 22.94 -5.17 4.33
CA LYS A 71 22.30 -4.57 5.52
C LYS A 71 21.29 -5.50 6.19
N GLY A 72 21.15 -6.75 5.72
CA GLY A 72 20.18 -7.72 6.22
C GLY A 72 18.76 -7.56 5.67
N ILE A 73 18.57 -6.74 4.64
CA ILE A 73 17.28 -6.51 4.00
C ILE A 73 17.27 -7.30 2.68
N ASP A 74 16.66 -8.49 2.68
CA ASP A 74 16.47 -9.26 1.45
C ASP A 74 15.15 -8.87 0.77
N VAL A 75 15.28 -8.23 -0.39
CA VAL A 75 14.13 -7.76 -1.18
C VAL A 75 14.34 -8.06 -2.66
N SER A 76 13.24 -8.36 -3.36
CA SER A 76 13.25 -8.54 -4.81
C SER A 76 13.42 -7.20 -5.53
N LEU A 77 13.91 -7.23 -6.78
CA LEU A 77 14.04 -6.03 -7.60
C LEU A 77 12.69 -5.35 -7.86
N ASN A 78 11.61 -6.13 -7.94
CA ASN A 78 10.26 -5.61 -8.15
C ASN A 78 9.78 -4.80 -6.94
N ILE A 79 10.08 -5.27 -5.71
CA ILE A 79 9.78 -4.53 -4.47
C ILE A 79 10.52 -3.19 -4.47
N ILE A 80 11.82 -3.17 -4.82
CA ILE A 80 12.60 -1.94 -4.89
C ILE A 80 11.96 -0.95 -5.88
N ARG A 81 11.60 -1.41 -7.09
CA ARG A 81 10.95 -0.57 -8.10
C ARG A 81 9.61 -0.03 -7.60
N GLN A 82 8.77 -0.88 -7.01
CA GLN A 82 7.48 -0.46 -6.45
C GLN A 82 7.66 0.60 -5.36
N ARG A 83 8.65 0.46 -4.48
CA ARG A 83 8.92 1.46 -3.43
C ARG A 83 9.40 2.80 -3.94
N LEU A 84 10.12 2.81 -5.05
CA LEU A 84 10.50 4.06 -5.70
C LEU A 84 9.30 4.76 -6.33
N LEU A 85 8.44 4.01 -7.04
CA LEU A 85 7.20 4.54 -7.60
C LEU A 85 6.25 5.06 -6.50
N ASP A 86 6.03 4.27 -5.45
CA ASP A 86 5.23 4.66 -4.28
C ASP A 86 5.78 5.94 -3.63
N SER A 87 7.09 6.21 -3.73
CA SER A 87 7.71 7.42 -3.15
C SER A 87 7.64 8.65 -4.05
N GLU A 88 7.55 8.47 -5.37
CA GLU A 88 7.39 9.57 -6.33
C GLU A 88 5.94 10.08 -6.41
N TYR A 89 4.97 9.20 -6.12
CA TYR A 89 3.52 9.50 -6.22
C TYR A 89 2.77 9.40 -4.87
N GLY A 90 3.50 9.25 -3.77
CA GLY A 90 2.96 9.07 -2.41
C GLY A 90 2.86 10.35 -1.60
#